data_AF-A0A968PVQ1-F1
#
_entry.id   AF-A0A968PVQ1-F1
#
_cell.length_a   1.000
_cell.length_b   1.000
_cell.length_c   1.000
_cell.angle_alpha   90.00
_cell.angle_beta   90.00
_cell.angle_gamma   90.00
#
_symmetry.space_group_name_H-M   'P 1'
#
loop_
_entity.id
_entity.type
_entity.pdbx_description
1 polymer ?
#
loop_
_entity_poly.entity_id
_entity_poly.type
_entity_poly.pdbx_seq_one_letter_code
_entity_poly.pdbx_strand_id
1 'polypeptide(L)'
;PVRSGCIRCKSASTGQFYRTNWAEDPYIGGSYTNFQPGQYTEFGEFLYIESDDPEERQDVFVGNLVFAGEHMSDEFCGYMNGAAQTGRLAAEVVTSLLQRP
;
A
#
# COMPACT_ATOMS: atom_id res chain seq x y z
N PRO A 1 37.79 7.64 -16.00
CA PRO A 1 38.05 6.41 -15.19
C PRO A 1 36.73 5.68 -14.90
N VAL A 2 36.37 4.72 -15.77
CA VAL A 2 35.15 3.91 -15.63
C VAL A 2 35.43 2.81 -14.61
N ARG A 3 34.68 2.78 -13.51
CA ARG A 3 34.84 1.75 -12.45
C ARG A 3 34.62 0.37 -13.07
N SER A 4 35.61 -0.50 -12.88
CA SER A 4 35.61 -1.88 -13.35
C SER A 4 34.43 -2.65 -12.75
N GLY A 5 33.40 -2.89 -13.56
CA GLY A 5 32.30 -3.78 -13.20
C GLY A 5 32.77 -5.25 -13.18
N CYS A 6 32.22 -6.04 -12.26
CA CYS A 6 32.53 -7.46 -12.09
C CYS A 6 32.39 -8.24 -13.41
N ILE A 7 33.53 -8.66 -14.00
CA ILE A 7 33.62 -9.39 -15.27
C ILE A 7 32.79 -10.68 -15.26
N ARG A 8 32.62 -11.31 -14.10
CA ARG A 8 31.88 -12.57 -13.92
C ARG A 8 30.37 -12.43 -14.18
N CYS A 9 29.79 -11.26 -13.96
CA CYS A 9 28.37 -11.04 -14.22
C CYS A 9 28.06 -10.86 -15.72
N LYS A 10 29.06 -10.49 -16.54
CA LYS A 10 28.86 -10.30 -17.99
C LYS A 10 28.74 -11.62 -18.75
N SER A 11 29.50 -12.64 -18.39
CA SER A 11 29.48 -13.94 -19.10
C SER A 11 28.23 -14.78 -18.84
N ALA A 12 27.50 -14.51 -17.74
CA ALA A 12 26.25 -15.18 -17.39
C ALA A 12 25.00 -14.41 -17.86
N SER A 13 25.18 -13.26 -18.52
CA SER A 13 24.06 -12.44 -19.00
C SER A 13 23.37 -13.08 -20.20
N THR A 14 22.03 -13.12 -20.19
CA THR A 14 21.20 -13.54 -21.34
C THR A 14 21.03 -12.44 -22.38
N GLY A 15 21.56 -11.22 -22.14
CA GLY A 15 21.35 -10.04 -22.98
C GLY A 15 19.93 -9.45 -22.92
N GLN A 16 19.02 -10.06 -22.16
CA GLN A 16 17.66 -9.58 -21.96
C GLN A 16 17.55 -8.90 -20.60
N PHE A 17 17.10 -7.64 -20.59
CA PHE A 17 16.98 -6.84 -19.38
C PHE A 17 15.61 -6.19 -19.34
N TYR A 18 14.99 -6.24 -18.18
CA TYR A 18 13.77 -5.49 -17.88
C TYR A 18 14.07 -4.49 -16.78
N ARG A 19 13.55 -3.29 -16.95
CA ARG A 19 13.57 -2.24 -15.95
C ARG A 19 12.17 -1.68 -15.87
N THR A 20 11.64 -1.58 -14.66
CA THR A 20 10.42 -0.82 -14.40
C THR A 20 10.76 0.62 -14.09
N ASN A 21 9.83 1.53 -14.42
CA ASN A 21 9.88 2.92 -13.99
C ASN A 21 8.55 3.30 -13.35
N TRP A 22 8.29 2.75 -12.16
CA TRP A 22 7.01 2.91 -11.48
C TRP A 22 6.64 4.36 -11.17
N ALA A 23 7.64 5.22 -10.98
CA ALA A 23 7.44 6.66 -10.77
C ALA A 23 6.88 7.40 -12.01
N GLU A 24 7.14 6.89 -13.22
CA GLU A 24 6.60 7.46 -14.48
C GLU A 24 5.34 6.74 -14.96
N ASP A 25 4.92 5.66 -14.28
CA ASP A 25 3.66 4.99 -14.63
C ASP A 25 2.48 5.88 -14.21
N PRO A 26 1.59 6.30 -15.14
CA PRO A 26 0.52 7.25 -14.85
C PRO A 26 -0.56 6.71 -13.91
N TYR A 27 -0.61 5.39 -13.67
CA TYR A 27 -1.60 4.77 -12.79
C TYR A 27 -1.04 4.41 -11.42
N ILE A 28 0.29 4.49 -11.23
CA ILE A 28 0.95 4.10 -9.98
C ILE A 28 1.67 5.29 -9.34
N GLY A 29 2.41 6.08 -10.14
CA GLY A 29 3.05 7.33 -9.68
C GLY A 29 4.16 7.15 -8.64
N GLY A 30 4.60 5.93 -8.36
CA GLY A 30 5.55 5.62 -7.30
C GLY A 30 5.70 4.12 -7.08
N SER A 31 6.40 3.72 -6.02
CA SER A 31 6.53 2.30 -5.67
C SER A 31 5.49 1.91 -4.61
N TYR A 32 5.73 2.30 -3.37
CA TYR A 32 4.91 2.00 -2.21
C TYR A 32 5.02 3.16 -1.22
N THR A 33 4.07 3.23 -0.31
CA THR A 33 3.96 4.37 0.60
C THR A 33 5.10 4.41 1.61
N ASN A 34 5.56 5.63 1.86
CA ASN A 34 6.46 5.93 2.94
C ASN A 34 6.08 7.32 3.49
N PHE A 35 5.68 7.38 4.76
CA PHE A 35 5.23 8.61 5.36
C PHE A 35 6.41 9.56 5.61
N GLN A 36 6.27 10.80 5.16
CA GLN A 36 7.14 11.89 5.59
C GLN A 36 6.84 12.24 7.07
N PRO A 37 7.79 12.88 7.77
CA PRO A 37 7.54 13.34 9.14
C PRO A 37 6.23 14.15 9.24
N GLY A 38 5.34 13.74 10.15
CA GLY A 38 4.04 14.37 10.38
C GLY A 38 2.87 13.75 9.61
N GLN A 39 3.09 13.12 8.45
CA GLN A 39 1.99 12.58 7.63
C GLN A 39 1.27 11.42 8.31
N TYR A 40 2.01 10.54 8.98
CA TYR A 40 1.39 9.42 9.71
C TYR A 40 0.38 9.92 10.77
N THR A 41 0.76 10.92 11.55
CA THR A 41 -0.12 11.51 12.56
C THR A 41 -1.25 12.35 11.97
N GLU A 42 -1.02 13.01 10.84
CA GLU A 42 -2.04 13.78 10.14
C GLU A 42 -3.14 12.88 9.55
N PHE A 43 -2.77 11.72 9.01
CA PHE A 43 -3.71 10.81 8.34
C PHE A 43 -4.15 9.62 9.22
N GLY A 44 -3.77 9.58 10.48
CA GLY A 44 -4.02 8.43 11.37
C GLY A 44 -5.50 8.06 11.50
N GLU A 45 -6.41 9.05 11.52
CA GLU A 45 -7.88 8.85 11.55
C GLU A 45 -8.45 8.25 10.24
N PHE A 46 -7.63 8.16 9.20
CA PHE A 46 -7.98 7.60 7.89
C PHE A 46 -7.25 6.30 7.58
N LEU A 47 -6.68 5.63 8.59
CA LEU A 47 -6.12 4.30 8.44
C LEU A 47 -7.07 3.24 9.02
N TYR A 48 -7.17 2.08 8.39
CA TYR A 48 -7.80 0.95 9.03
C TYR A 48 -6.94 0.52 10.22
N ILE A 49 -7.59 0.31 11.35
CA ILE A 49 -7.00 -0.34 12.53
C ILE A 49 -7.77 -1.64 12.73
N GLU A 50 -7.07 -2.76 12.56
CA GLU A 50 -7.61 -4.08 12.87
C GLU A 50 -7.21 -4.48 14.29
N SER A 51 -8.20 -4.68 15.16
CA SER A 51 -8.00 -5.16 16.52
C SER A 51 -9.01 -6.24 16.87
N ASP A 52 -8.69 -7.10 17.84
CA ASP A 52 -9.68 -7.99 18.44
C ASP A 52 -10.64 -7.24 19.37
N ASP A 53 -10.23 -6.07 19.89
CA ASP A 53 -11.10 -5.17 20.66
C ASP A 53 -11.91 -4.27 19.71
N PRO A 54 -13.26 -4.35 19.72
CA PRO A 54 -14.09 -3.49 18.89
C PRO A 54 -13.89 -1.99 19.11
N GLU A 55 -13.52 -1.55 20.30
CA GLU A 55 -13.34 -0.12 20.63
C GLU A 55 -12.04 0.46 20.01
N GLU A 56 -11.09 -0.40 19.66
CA GLU A 56 -9.83 0.00 19.00
C GLU A 56 -9.92 -0.07 17.48
N ARG A 57 -10.96 -0.72 16.92
CA ARG A 57 -11.15 -0.83 15.48
C ARG A 57 -11.46 0.52 14.86
N GLN A 58 -10.86 0.77 13.71
CA GLN A 58 -11.14 1.95 12.91
C GLN A 58 -11.45 1.54 11.48
N ASP A 59 -12.67 1.84 11.03
CA ASP A 59 -13.08 1.71 9.64
C ASP A 59 -12.94 3.05 8.91
N VAL A 60 -12.61 3.02 7.62
CA VAL A 60 -12.36 4.23 6.84
C VAL A 60 -13.31 4.35 5.65
N PHE A 61 -14.31 5.23 5.77
CA PHE A 61 -15.22 5.56 4.68
C PHE A 61 -15.84 6.95 4.85
N VAL A 62 -16.29 7.55 3.75
CA VAL A 62 -17.00 8.83 3.72
C VAL A 62 -18.30 8.66 2.95
N GLY A 63 -19.43 8.62 3.68
CA GLY A 63 -20.73 8.33 3.08
C GLY A 63 -20.76 6.92 2.48
N ASN A 64 -20.84 6.83 1.15
CA ASN A 64 -20.80 5.57 0.40
C ASN A 64 -19.46 5.33 -0.30
N LEU A 65 -18.44 6.16 -0.02
CA LEU A 65 -17.11 6.03 -0.60
C LEU A 65 -16.19 5.31 0.39
N VAL A 66 -15.73 4.13 0.00
CA VAL A 66 -14.83 3.28 0.80
C VAL A 66 -13.47 3.21 0.09
N PHE A 67 -12.40 3.33 0.86
CA PHE A 67 -11.03 3.31 0.35
C PHE A 67 -10.32 2.01 0.76
N ALA A 68 -9.37 1.55 -0.04
CA ALA A 68 -8.56 0.38 0.28
C ALA A 68 -7.20 0.50 -0.41
N GLY A 69 -6.19 -0.18 0.14
CA GLY A 69 -4.84 -0.16 -0.39
C GLY A 69 -3.79 -0.31 0.70
N GLU A 70 -2.55 -0.56 0.29
CA GLU A 70 -1.44 -0.70 1.24
C GLU A 70 -1.27 0.53 2.15
N HIS A 71 -1.52 1.73 1.61
CA HIS A 71 -1.40 3.01 2.29
C HIS A 71 -2.53 3.28 3.30
N MET A 72 -3.53 2.41 3.35
CA MET A 72 -4.68 2.51 4.25
C MET A 72 -4.52 1.63 5.48
N SER A 73 -3.44 0.87 5.62
CA SER A 73 -3.17 -0.02 6.76
C SER A 73 -2.29 0.70 7.78
N ASP A 74 -2.66 0.66 9.07
CA ASP A 74 -1.80 1.16 10.15
C ASP A 74 -0.61 0.21 10.42
N GLU A 75 -0.84 -1.10 10.32
CA GLU A 75 0.15 -2.13 10.68
C GLU A 75 1.10 -2.51 9.54
N PHE A 76 0.59 -2.56 8.29
CA PHE A 76 1.31 -3.11 7.13
C PHE A 76 1.46 -2.12 5.98
N CYS A 77 1.64 -0.83 6.28
CA CYS A 77 1.88 0.21 5.28
C CYS A 77 3.14 -0.09 4.44
N GLY A 78 3.01 0.00 3.11
CA GLY A 78 4.05 -0.31 2.14
C GLY A 78 4.16 -1.79 1.75
N TYR A 79 3.33 -2.68 2.32
CA TYR A 79 3.38 -4.13 2.09
C TYR A 79 2.12 -4.68 1.43
N MET A 80 2.28 -5.81 0.71
CA MET A 80 1.15 -6.52 0.09
C MET A 80 0.12 -7.00 1.12
N ASN A 81 0.56 -7.32 2.35
CA ASN A 81 -0.32 -7.71 3.44
C ASN A 81 -1.30 -6.59 3.79
N GLY A 82 -0.85 -5.33 3.82
CA GLY A 82 -1.72 -4.18 4.07
C GLY A 82 -2.77 -4.00 2.99
N ALA A 83 -2.40 -4.21 1.72
CA ALA A 83 -3.38 -4.19 0.63
C ALA A 83 -4.44 -5.31 0.76
N ALA A 84 -4.02 -6.52 1.14
CA ALA A 84 -4.94 -7.63 1.34
C ALA A 84 -5.85 -7.43 2.57
N GLN A 85 -5.27 -6.97 3.68
CA GLN A 85 -5.98 -6.67 4.93
C GLN A 85 -7.04 -5.59 4.70
N THR A 86 -6.64 -4.42 4.21
CA THR A 86 -7.54 -3.28 3.99
C THR A 86 -8.58 -3.57 2.92
N GLY A 87 -8.25 -4.39 1.91
CA GLY A 87 -9.22 -4.85 0.92
C GLY A 87 -10.35 -5.68 1.52
N ARG A 88 -10.03 -6.59 2.47
CA ARG A 88 -11.05 -7.34 3.21
C ARG A 88 -11.88 -6.44 4.13
N LEU A 89 -11.22 -5.59 4.92
CA LEU A 89 -11.90 -4.67 5.84
C LEU A 89 -12.83 -3.70 5.08
N ALA A 90 -12.39 -3.15 3.96
CA ALA A 90 -13.23 -2.33 3.09
C ALA A 90 -14.46 -3.09 2.57
N ALA A 91 -14.33 -4.38 2.22
CA ALA A 91 -15.46 -5.20 1.81
C ALA A 91 -16.47 -5.46 2.96
N GLU A 92 -15.98 -5.60 4.19
CA GLU A 92 -16.81 -5.69 5.39
C GLU A 92 -17.58 -4.39 5.63
N VAL A 93 -16.93 -3.23 5.47
CA VAL A 93 -17.59 -1.91 5.50
C VAL A 93 -18.66 -1.80 4.41
N VAL A 94 -18.36 -2.17 3.17
CA VAL A 94 -19.37 -2.15 2.09
C VAL A 94 -20.57 -3.03 2.46
N THR A 95 -20.32 -4.22 3.01
CA THR A 95 -21.38 -5.13 3.43
C THR A 95 -22.26 -4.53 4.52
N SER A 96 -21.66 -3.87 5.52
CA SER A 96 -22.41 -3.21 6.59
C SER A 96 -23.24 -2.03 6.06
N LEU A 97 -22.68 -1.24 5.14
CA LEU A 97 -23.39 -0.12 4.50
C LEU A 97 -24.60 -0.58 3.70
N LEU A 98 -24.50 -1.71 2.99
CA LEU A 98 -25.61 -2.29 2.20
C LEU A 98 -26.72 -2.88 3.08
N GLN A 99 -26.42 -3.23 4.33
CA GLN A 99 -27.39 -3.77 5.29
C GLN A 99 -28.14 -2.67 6.07
N ARG A 100 -27.79 -1.39 5.86
CA ARG A 100 -28.49 -0.26 6.48
C ARG A 100 -29.89 -0.11 5.88
N PRO A 101 -30.94 0.08 6.69
CA PRO A 101 -32.31 0.22 6.23
C PRO A 101 -32.57 1.51 5.45
#